data_AF-A0A134AJV2-F1
#
_entry.id   AF-A0A134AJV2-F1
#
_cell.length_a   1.000
_cell.length_b   1.000
_cell.length_c   1.000
_cell.angle_alpha   90.00
_cell.angle_beta   90.00
_cell.angle_gamma   90.00
#
_symmetry.space_group_name_H-M   'P 1'
#
loop_
_entity.id
_entity.type
_entity.pdbx_description
1 polymer ?
#
loop_
_entity_poly.entity_id
_entity_poly.type
_entity_poly.pdbx_seq_one_letter_code
_entity_poly.pdbx_strand_id
1 'polypeptide(L)'
;MNKIKEILDWYNQFNNTDIVIKTKTKEFNFEIRNKYLPHLLGLQYSSINKLRGVRLYSFVYNKTEKELYNLIKINNENRLEDVKLRINNFKYFMENLDKAIIYEKTNETTKTKSNFFMVKTEKNKYLQLGVVKNDDLTDYLETFFVRKDNLYFKNSNLSEKVESIEKYDMLKNKFVPFSFDEIKNEMLNSVEYGLNENENIKLHKEVNFDKLTSFNFENFTFYPIKKLEESEINDFYDNSILDSLNYLMIREKFKINLNSNRKNNDVENYFKEKFDLIGKDAIINDFSSKIPSKYKDYDLFYCKETRSLYSISYSGLAKYNKYDSTKLREYITINLNKSLNIDKGVRL
;
A
#
# COMPACT_ATOMS: atom_id res chain seq x y z
N MET A 1 20.00 17.27 6.75
CA MET A 1 18.90 16.60 6.04
C MET A 1 17.61 17.24 6.51
N ASN A 2 16.74 17.70 5.61
CA ASN A 2 15.55 18.50 5.98
C ASN A 2 14.32 17.60 5.93
N LYS A 3 14.14 16.79 6.97
CA LYS A 3 13.16 15.71 7.02
C LYS A 3 11.73 16.23 6.98
N ILE A 4 11.48 17.41 7.58
CA ILE A 4 10.16 18.06 7.48
C ILE A 4 9.82 18.34 6.01
N LYS A 5 10.74 18.96 5.27
CA LYS A 5 10.51 19.31 3.86
C LYS A 5 10.34 18.07 2.98
N GLU A 6 11.17 17.04 3.21
CA GLU A 6 11.05 15.73 2.55
C GLU A 6 9.67 15.10 2.75
N ILE A 7 9.10 15.17 3.97
CA ILE A 7 7.76 14.64 4.24
C ILE A 7 6.67 15.50 3.60
N LEU A 8 6.79 16.83 3.62
CA LEU A 8 5.83 17.73 2.95
C LEU A 8 5.79 17.45 1.44
N ASP A 9 6.96 17.32 0.81
CA ASP A 9 7.07 17.08 -0.63
C ASP A 9 6.58 15.67 -1.00
N TRP A 10 6.94 14.65 -0.21
CA TRP A 10 6.41 13.29 -0.35
C TRP A 10 4.88 13.23 -0.21
N TYR A 11 4.30 13.92 0.77
CA TYR A 11 2.85 13.88 0.98
C TYR A 11 2.07 14.66 -0.09
N ASN A 12 2.70 15.68 -0.69
CA ASN A 12 2.08 16.52 -1.72
C ASN A 12 1.60 15.72 -2.94
N GLN A 13 2.25 14.60 -3.26
CA GLN A 13 1.84 13.73 -4.38
C GLN A 13 0.44 13.11 -4.18
N PHE A 14 -0.06 13.07 -2.95
CA PHE A 14 -1.37 12.51 -2.60
C PHE A 14 -2.44 13.59 -2.37
N ASN A 15 -2.09 14.86 -2.52
CA ASN A 15 -3.01 15.96 -2.22
C ASN A 15 -4.25 15.93 -3.14
N ASN A 16 -5.44 16.17 -2.56
CA ASN A 16 -6.74 16.08 -3.21
C ASN A 16 -7.09 14.66 -3.70
N THR A 17 -6.67 13.65 -2.94
CA THR A 17 -7.04 12.25 -3.21
C THR A 17 -8.03 11.77 -2.16
N ASP A 18 -9.19 11.30 -2.61
CA ASP A 18 -10.15 10.60 -1.75
C ASP A 18 -9.68 9.16 -1.56
N ILE A 19 -9.60 8.72 -0.31
CA ILE A 19 -9.22 7.35 0.02
C ILE A 19 -10.22 6.69 0.96
N VAL A 20 -10.32 5.37 0.80
CA VAL A 20 -11.10 4.50 1.68
C VAL A 20 -10.16 3.50 2.33
N ILE A 21 -10.28 3.36 3.65
CA ILE A 21 -9.63 2.30 4.41
C ILE A 21 -10.71 1.35 4.91
N LYS A 22 -10.58 0.08 4.55
CA LYS A 22 -11.54 -0.97 4.91
C LYS A 22 -10.92 -1.97 5.87
N THR A 23 -11.77 -2.43 6.76
CA THR A 23 -11.55 -3.55 7.68
C THR A 23 -12.72 -4.51 7.55
N LYS A 24 -12.71 -5.60 8.33
CA LYS A 24 -13.77 -6.59 8.31
C LYS A 24 -15.17 -5.99 8.54
N THR A 25 -15.29 -5.01 9.45
CA THR A 25 -16.61 -4.43 9.80
C THR A 25 -16.68 -2.91 9.70
N LYS A 26 -15.56 -2.21 9.48
CA LYS A 26 -15.52 -0.75 9.39
C LYS A 26 -14.94 -0.25 8.07
N GLU A 27 -15.45 0.91 7.66
CA GLU A 27 -14.96 1.68 6.51
C GLU A 27 -14.71 3.13 6.95
N PHE A 28 -13.58 3.68 6.52
CA PHE A 28 -13.15 5.06 6.82
C PHE A 28 -12.89 5.80 5.51
N ASN A 29 -13.60 6.91 5.30
CA ASN A 29 -13.59 7.67 4.06
C ASN A 29 -13.02 9.06 4.30
N PHE A 30 -11.85 9.37 3.77
CA PHE A 30 -11.25 10.70 3.97
C PHE A 30 -10.52 11.26 2.77
N GLU A 31 -10.56 12.59 2.66
CA GLU A 31 -9.84 13.32 1.63
C GLU A 31 -8.45 13.74 2.14
N ILE A 32 -7.41 13.34 1.41
CA ILE A 32 -6.03 13.74 1.69
C ILE A 32 -5.84 15.19 1.27
N ARG A 33 -5.54 16.07 2.23
CA ARG A 33 -5.17 17.47 1.97
C ARG A 33 -3.90 17.86 2.71
N ASN A 34 -2.97 18.49 2.01
CA ASN A 34 -1.70 18.99 2.56
C ASN A 34 -1.89 19.92 3.77
N LYS A 35 -2.98 20.70 3.78
CA LYS A 35 -3.28 21.65 4.85
C LYS A 35 -3.41 21.01 6.23
N TYR A 36 -3.64 19.70 6.32
CA TYR A 36 -3.76 18.97 7.60
C TYR A 36 -2.45 18.33 8.06
N LEU A 37 -1.52 18.04 7.15
CA LEU A 37 -0.27 17.35 7.46
C LEU A 37 0.55 18.05 8.56
N PRO A 38 0.75 19.38 8.56
CA PRO A 38 1.49 20.03 9.65
C PRO A 38 0.91 19.74 11.03
N HIS A 39 -0.41 19.59 11.15
CA HIS A 39 -1.05 19.26 12.42
C HIS A 39 -0.77 17.82 12.86
N LEU A 40 -0.77 16.87 11.91
CA LEU A 40 -0.41 15.47 12.16
C LEU A 40 1.04 15.37 12.64
N LEU A 41 1.94 16.15 12.05
CA LEU A 41 3.36 16.22 12.43
C LEU A 41 3.60 16.97 13.76
N GLY A 42 2.60 17.64 14.32
CA GLY A 42 2.73 18.42 15.55
C GLY A 42 3.33 19.82 15.34
N LEU A 43 3.42 20.31 14.09
CA LEU A 43 4.06 21.58 13.76
C LEU A 43 3.22 22.79 14.19
N GLN A 44 1.97 22.62 14.60
CA GLN A 44 1.18 23.67 15.26
C GLN A 44 1.86 24.23 16.52
N TYR A 45 2.73 23.44 17.17
CA TYR A 45 3.48 23.88 18.35
C TYR A 45 4.61 24.88 18.03
N SER A 46 4.90 25.12 16.75
CA SER A 46 5.87 26.15 16.31
C SER A 46 5.31 27.57 16.37
N SER A 47 4.03 27.75 16.69
CA SER A 47 3.40 29.07 16.83
C SER A 47 2.73 29.22 18.19
N ILE A 48 2.80 30.42 18.76
CA ILE A 48 2.00 30.82 19.94
C ILE A 48 0.52 30.94 19.55
N ASN A 49 0.25 31.36 18.31
CA ASN A 49 -1.09 31.46 17.77
C ASN A 49 -1.60 30.09 17.34
N LYS A 50 -2.90 29.82 17.52
CA LYS A 50 -3.55 28.57 17.09
C LYS A 50 -3.71 28.51 15.55
N LEU A 51 -2.59 28.46 14.83
CA LEU A 51 -2.58 28.29 13.38
C LEU A 51 -3.09 26.89 13.02
N ARG A 52 -3.92 26.82 11.97
CA ARG A 52 -4.51 25.57 11.46
C ARG A 52 -4.65 25.64 9.94
N GLY A 53 -4.82 24.48 9.31
CA GLY A 53 -5.11 24.38 7.88
C GLY A 53 -4.05 25.10 7.03
N VAL A 54 -4.51 25.84 6.02
CA VAL A 54 -3.65 26.53 5.05
C VAL A 54 -2.70 27.52 5.72
N ARG A 55 -3.15 28.24 6.75
CA ARG A 55 -2.31 29.21 7.47
C ARG A 55 -1.11 28.54 8.15
N LEU A 56 -1.34 27.38 8.78
CA LEU A 56 -0.26 26.60 9.39
C LEU A 56 0.66 26.01 8.32
N TYR A 57 0.09 25.49 7.23
CA TYR A 57 0.86 24.95 6.12
C TYR A 57 1.81 25.99 5.51
N SER A 58 1.30 27.18 5.15
CA SER A 58 2.12 28.26 4.61
C SER A 58 3.18 28.75 5.59
N PHE A 59 2.85 28.83 6.89
CA PHE A 59 3.81 29.21 7.93
C PHE A 59 4.99 28.23 8.01
N VAL A 60 4.70 26.93 7.96
CA VAL A 60 5.69 25.85 8.05
C VAL A 60 6.53 25.76 6.76
N TYR A 61 5.88 25.82 5.60
CA TYR A 61 6.53 25.61 4.30
C TYR A 61 7.66 26.61 4.01
N ASN A 62 7.53 27.83 4.54
CA ASN A 62 8.50 28.91 4.36
C ASN A 62 9.61 28.94 5.43
N LYS A 63 9.79 27.86 6.20
CA LYS A 63 10.79 27.78 7.27
C LYS A 63 11.67 26.55 7.14
N THR A 64 12.90 26.70 7.58
CA THR A 64 13.84 25.59 7.73
C THR A 64 13.45 24.72 8.93
N GLU A 65 13.86 23.46 8.90
CA GLU A 65 13.66 22.54 10.03
C GLU A 65 14.26 23.06 11.34
N LYS A 66 15.46 23.67 11.27
CA LYS A 66 16.13 24.29 12.43
C LYS A 66 15.29 25.42 13.03
N GLU A 67 14.74 26.30 12.19
CA GLU A 67 13.86 27.38 12.65
C GLU A 67 12.59 26.84 13.30
N LEU A 68 11.96 25.81 12.71
CA LEU A 68 10.75 25.20 13.26
C LEU A 68 11.01 24.56 14.64
N TYR A 69 12.10 23.80 14.79
CA TYR A 69 12.46 23.24 16.09
C TYR A 69 12.81 24.31 17.12
N ASN A 70 13.50 25.37 16.73
CA ASN A 70 13.77 26.49 17.63
C ASN A 70 12.47 27.18 18.07
N LEU A 71 11.53 27.40 17.16
CA LEU A 71 10.23 27.98 17.48
C LEU A 71 9.40 27.08 18.41
N ILE A 72 9.42 25.76 18.19
CA ILE A 72 8.77 24.81 19.10
C ILE A 72 9.44 24.86 20.47
N LYS A 73 10.78 24.89 20.54
CA LYS A 73 11.51 24.99 21.80
C LYS A 73 11.12 26.24 22.59
N ILE A 74 11.01 27.39 21.91
CA ILE A 74 10.64 28.67 22.53
C ILE A 74 9.16 28.68 22.97
N ASN A 75 8.26 28.22 22.12
CA ASN A 75 6.81 28.38 22.33
C ASN A 75 6.18 27.23 23.14
N ASN A 76 6.73 26.01 23.03
CA ASN A 76 6.15 24.77 23.55
C ASN A 76 7.27 23.73 23.82
N GLU A 77 8.24 24.04 24.68
CA GLU A 77 9.45 23.22 24.91
C GLU A 77 9.15 21.74 25.16
N ASN A 78 8.14 21.47 26.01
CA ASN A 78 7.70 20.12 26.37
C ASN A 78 7.13 19.29 25.20
N ARG A 79 6.90 19.90 24.03
CA ARG A 79 6.41 19.23 22.81
C ARG A 79 7.52 18.91 21.81
N LEU A 80 8.73 19.43 21.99
CA LEU A 80 9.79 19.29 20.99
C LEU A 80 10.11 17.82 20.67
N GLU A 81 10.27 16.99 21.69
CA GLU A 81 10.58 15.56 21.51
C GLU A 81 9.39 14.79 20.91
N ASP A 82 8.16 15.09 21.33
CA ASP A 82 6.95 14.52 20.72
C ASP A 82 6.88 14.85 19.22
N VAL A 83 7.18 16.09 18.84
CA VAL A 83 7.18 16.54 17.44
C VAL A 83 8.26 15.83 16.63
N LYS A 84 9.49 15.76 17.15
CA LYS A 84 10.57 15.00 16.50
C LYS A 84 10.19 13.53 16.31
N LEU A 85 9.55 12.90 17.29
CA LEU A 85 9.08 11.52 17.16
C LEU A 85 8.02 11.38 16.06
N ARG A 86 7.05 12.30 15.98
CA ARG A 86 6.05 12.29 14.90
C ARG A 86 6.70 12.42 13.54
N ILE A 87 7.53 13.44 13.33
CA ILE A 87 8.28 13.67 12.08
C ILE A 87 9.10 12.43 11.72
N ASN A 88 9.73 11.80 12.70
CA ASN A 88 10.60 10.66 12.44
C ASN A 88 9.87 9.38 12.01
N ASN A 89 8.59 9.22 12.37
CA ASN A 89 7.85 7.98 12.17
C ASN A 89 6.62 8.13 11.27
N PHE A 90 6.17 9.34 10.96
CA PHE A 90 4.92 9.56 10.21
C PHE A 90 4.94 8.92 8.83
N LYS A 91 5.96 9.22 8.00
CA LYS A 91 6.09 8.65 6.66
C LYS A 91 6.10 7.11 6.71
N TYR A 92 6.97 6.54 7.54
CA TYR A 92 7.05 5.09 7.74
C TYR A 92 5.70 4.47 8.15
N PHE A 93 4.97 5.11 9.05
CA PHE A 93 3.65 4.65 9.48
C PHE A 93 2.66 4.63 8.31
N MET A 94 2.58 5.73 7.55
CA MET A 94 1.67 5.85 6.42
C MET A 94 2.00 4.82 5.32
N GLU A 95 3.29 4.63 5.01
CA GLU A 95 3.78 3.62 4.06
C GLU A 95 3.45 2.17 4.48
N ASN A 96 3.19 1.94 5.78
CA ASN A 96 2.82 0.64 6.34
C ASN A 96 1.42 0.65 6.96
N LEU A 97 0.54 1.55 6.50
CA LEU A 97 -0.80 1.72 7.05
C LEU A 97 -1.68 0.48 6.81
N ASP A 98 -1.43 -0.26 5.73
CA ASP A 98 -2.04 -1.55 5.40
C ASP A 98 -1.76 -2.64 6.44
N LYS A 99 -0.70 -2.47 7.25
CA LYS A 99 -0.33 -3.39 8.34
C LYS A 99 -0.86 -2.94 9.70
N ALA A 100 -1.64 -1.85 9.75
CA ALA A 100 -2.18 -1.32 11.00
C ALA A 100 -3.36 -2.17 11.51
N ILE A 101 -3.57 -2.09 12.82
CA ILE A 101 -4.76 -2.62 13.51
C ILE A 101 -5.59 -1.42 13.96
N ILE A 102 -6.89 -1.45 13.67
CA ILE A 102 -7.86 -0.45 14.07
C ILE A 102 -8.48 -0.85 15.39
N TYR A 103 -8.45 0.09 16.33
CA TYR A 103 -9.09 0.00 17.63
C TYR A 103 -10.09 1.13 17.79
N GLU A 104 -11.13 0.92 18.60
CA GLU A 104 -11.98 2.01 19.06
C GLU A 104 -11.26 2.77 20.20
N LYS A 105 -11.54 4.06 20.33
CA LYS A 105 -11.11 4.82 21.50
C LYS A 105 -11.86 4.28 22.72
N THR A 106 -11.12 3.97 23.78
CA THR A 106 -11.71 3.48 25.05
C THR A 106 -11.55 4.47 26.20
N ASN A 107 -10.63 5.43 26.08
CA ASN A 107 -10.36 6.37 27.15
C ASN A 107 -11.00 7.73 26.89
N GLU A 108 -12.19 7.96 27.44
CA GLU A 108 -12.94 9.20 27.27
C GLU A 108 -12.38 10.41 28.01
N THR A 109 -11.44 10.22 28.93
CA THR A 109 -10.83 11.34 29.68
C THR A 109 -9.82 12.15 28.85
N THR A 110 -9.45 11.66 27.66
CA THR A 110 -8.48 12.33 26.80
C THR A 110 -9.13 13.45 25.98
N LYS A 111 -8.34 14.48 25.66
CA LYS A 111 -8.78 15.62 24.85
C LYS A 111 -8.93 15.32 23.36
N THR A 112 -8.64 14.09 22.92
CA THR A 112 -8.71 13.68 21.52
C THR A 112 -10.17 13.42 21.13
N LYS A 113 -10.57 13.96 19.99
CA LYS A 113 -11.89 13.75 19.39
C LYS A 113 -11.99 12.42 18.64
N SER A 114 -10.86 11.77 18.37
CA SER A 114 -10.76 10.51 17.64
C SER A 114 -11.73 9.47 18.19
N ASN A 115 -12.54 8.89 17.32
CA ASN A 115 -13.39 7.73 17.65
C ASN A 115 -12.58 6.42 17.51
N PHE A 116 -11.59 6.41 16.62
CA PHE A 116 -10.77 5.24 16.32
C PHE A 116 -9.29 5.59 16.28
N PHE A 117 -8.45 4.59 16.52
CA PHE A 117 -7.01 4.68 16.33
C PHE A 117 -6.54 3.57 15.40
N MET A 118 -5.89 3.95 14.30
CA MET A 118 -5.13 3.03 13.46
C MET A 118 -3.73 2.91 14.05
N VAL A 119 -3.34 1.70 14.47
CA VAL A 119 -2.15 1.47 15.27
C VAL A 119 -1.22 0.47 14.61
N LYS A 120 0.05 0.85 14.49
CA LYS A 120 1.15 -0.08 14.17
C LYS A 120 2.11 -0.13 15.35
N THR A 121 2.39 -1.35 15.82
CA THR A 121 3.40 -1.57 16.86
C THR A 121 4.77 -1.74 16.21
N GLU A 122 5.75 -0.99 16.70
CA GLU A 122 7.14 -1.00 16.22
C GLU A 122 8.09 -0.81 17.41
N LYS A 123 9.01 -1.76 17.67
CA LYS A 123 10.02 -1.67 18.74
C LYS A 123 9.45 -1.23 20.11
N ASN A 124 8.35 -1.86 20.54
CA ASN A 124 7.62 -1.53 21.78
C ASN A 124 7.05 -0.11 21.85
N LYS A 125 6.83 0.53 20.68
CA LYS A 125 6.08 1.78 20.55
C LYS A 125 4.85 1.54 19.70
N TYR A 126 3.82 2.29 20.02
CA TYR A 126 2.58 2.38 19.27
C TYR A 126 2.63 3.66 18.43
N LEU A 127 2.65 3.50 17.11
CA LEU A 127 2.41 4.55 16.13
C LEU A 127 0.90 4.61 15.92
N GLN A 128 0.27 5.73 16.27
CA GLN A 128 -1.18 5.81 16.41
C GLN A 128 -1.71 7.00 15.60
N LEU A 129 -2.50 6.72 14.58
CA LEU A 129 -3.21 7.73 13.82
C LEU A 129 -4.66 7.79 14.30
N GLY A 130 -5.03 8.93 14.90
CA GLY A 130 -6.37 9.18 15.40
C GLY A 130 -7.32 9.59 14.28
N VAL A 131 -8.47 8.95 14.22
CA VAL A 131 -9.50 9.12 13.18
C VAL A 131 -10.81 9.53 13.83
N VAL A 132 -11.42 10.59 13.31
CA VAL A 132 -12.76 11.02 13.68
C VAL A 132 -13.74 10.54 12.61
N LYS A 133 -14.69 9.73 13.05
CA LYS A 133 -15.85 9.29 12.27
C LYS A 133 -16.89 10.38 12.28
N ASN A 134 -17.37 10.77 11.11
CA ASN A 134 -18.37 11.83 10.99
C ASN A 134 -19.56 11.27 10.20
N ASP A 135 -20.71 11.08 10.85
CA ASP A 135 -21.83 10.34 10.25
C ASP A 135 -22.45 11.07 9.04
N ASP A 136 -22.31 12.40 8.99
CA ASP A 136 -22.89 13.28 7.94
C ASP A 136 -21.86 13.92 7.01
N LEU A 137 -20.56 13.67 7.23
CA LEU A 137 -19.46 14.34 6.53
C LEU A 137 -18.30 13.37 6.27
N THR A 138 -17.32 13.80 5.50
CA THR A 138 -16.08 13.06 5.30
C THR A 138 -15.34 12.86 6.64
N ASP A 139 -14.90 11.63 6.92
CA ASP A 139 -14.06 11.32 8.08
C ASP A 139 -12.75 12.12 7.99
N TYR A 140 -12.06 12.34 9.11
CA TYR A 140 -10.80 13.07 9.08
C TYR A 140 -9.75 12.55 10.06
N LEU A 141 -8.49 12.72 9.65
CA LEU A 141 -7.32 12.43 10.47
C LEU A 141 -7.11 13.57 11.47
N GLU A 142 -7.26 13.28 12.77
CA GLU A 142 -7.15 14.30 13.81
C GLU A 142 -5.69 14.57 14.18
N THR A 143 -4.94 13.51 14.47
CA THR A 143 -3.60 13.61 15.03
C THR A 143 -2.82 12.31 14.90
N PHE A 144 -1.49 12.40 14.95
CA PHE A 144 -0.60 11.25 14.97
C PHE A 144 0.26 11.26 16.24
N PHE A 145 0.34 10.12 16.92
CA PHE A 145 1.12 9.94 18.15
C PHE A 145 2.15 8.81 18.01
N VAL A 146 3.24 8.94 18.74
CA VAL A 146 4.21 7.87 18.97
C VAL A 146 4.32 7.68 20.48
N ARG A 147 3.85 6.55 21.01
CA ARG A 147 3.76 6.32 22.47
C ARG A 147 4.30 4.96 22.86
N LYS A 148 4.67 4.81 24.13
CA LYS A 148 5.04 3.50 24.73
C LYS A 148 3.84 2.78 25.35
N ASP A 149 2.72 3.49 25.53
CA ASP A 149 1.49 2.99 26.11
C ASP A 149 0.37 2.92 25.07
N ASN A 150 -0.66 2.14 25.40
CA ASN A 150 -1.91 1.98 24.65
C ASN A 150 -3.06 2.77 25.30
N LEU A 151 -2.77 3.88 25.98
CA LEU A 151 -3.73 4.60 26.84
C LEU A 151 -5.06 4.92 26.14
N TYR A 152 -5.05 5.17 24.83
CA TYR A 152 -6.24 5.57 24.08
C TYR A 152 -7.17 4.42 23.69
N PHE A 153 -6.67 3.19 23.62
CA PHE A 153 -7.37 2.04 23.05
C PHE A 153 -7.22 0.76 23.90
N LYS A 154 -6.73 0.90 25.13
CA LYS A 154 -6.57 -0.21 26.07
C LYS A 154 -7.94 -0.87 26.29
N ASN A 155 -7.98 -2.20 26.21
CA ASN A 155 -9.20 -3.00 26.33
C ASN A 155 -10.29 -2.70 25.28
N SER A 156 -9.90 -2.22 24.09
CA SER A 156 -10.81 -2.08 22.95
C SER A 156 -11.44 -3.42 22.60
N ASN A 157 -12.76 -3.44 22.41
CA ASN A 157 -13.46 -4.65 21.94
C ASN A 157 -13.29 -4.82 20.42
N LEU A 158 -13.02 -3.73 19.71
CA LEU A 158 -12.63 -3.74 18.31
C LEU A 158 -11.12 -3.92 18.16
N SER A 159 -10.69 -4.90 17.37
CA SER A 159 -9.28 -5.09 16.99
C SER A 159 -9.26 -5.72 15.59
N GLU A 160 -9.29 -4.86 14.57
CA GLU A 160 -9.40 -5.29 13.18
C GLU A 160 -8.20 -4.87 12.36
N LYS A 161 -7.65 -5.77 11.56
CA LYS A 161 -6.58 -5.44 10.62
C LYS A 161 -7.15 -4.61 9.47
N VAL A 162 -6.36 -3.68 8.95
CA VAL A 162 -6.63 -3.06 7.65
C VAL A 162 -6.61 -4.16 6.58
N GLU A 163 -7.71 -4.28 5.83
CA GLU A 163 -7.86 -5.27 4.76
C GLU A 163 -7.53 -4.67 3.39
N SER A 164 -7.87 -3.39 3.18
CA SER A 164 -7.51 -2.66 1.97
C SER A 164 -7.45 -1.16 2.19
N ILE A 165 -6.60 -0.51 1.40
CA ILE A 165 -6.57 0.94 1.21
C ILE A 165 -6.83 1.16 -0.27
N GLU A 166 -7.79 2.01 -0.60
CA GLU A 166 -8.21 2.28 -1.97
C GLU A 166 -8.26 3.80 -2.19
N LYS A 167 -7.93 4.26 -3.39
CA LYS A 167 -8.10 5.66 -3.81
C LYS A 167 -9.20 5.76 -4.85
N TYR A 168 -9.92 6.88 -4.88
CA TYR A 168 -10.85 7.15 -5.97
C TYR A 168 -10.09 7.51 -7.24
N ASP A 169 -10.30 6.75 -8.30
CA ASP A 169 -9.82 7.08 -9.64
C ASP A 169 -10.94 7.77 -10.41
N MET A 170 -10.76 9.08 -10.66
CA MET A 170 -11.73 9.89 -11.37
C MET A 170 -11.95 9.44 -12.82
N LEU A 171 -10.93 8.91 -13.50
CA LEU A 171 -11.03 8.47 -14.89
C LEU A 171 -11.79 7.15 -14.99
N LYS A 172 -11.60 6.26 -14.01
CA LYS A 172 -12.27 4.96 -13.95
C LYS A 172 -13.59 4.99 -13.18
N ASN A 173 -13.91 6.12 -12.54
CA ASN A 173 -15.11 6.35 -11.74
C ASN A 173 -15.34 5.28 -10.66
N LYS A 174 -14.27 4.88 -9.95
CA LYS A 174 -14.30 3.84 -8.92
C LYS A 174 -13.10 3.89 -7.98
N PHE A 175 -13.20 3.15 -6.88
CA PHE A 175 -12.09 2.93 -5.97
C PHE A 175 -11.14 1.83 -6.49
N VAL A 176 -9.84 2.14 -6.54
CA VAL A 176 -8.77 1.23 -6.96
C VAL A 176 -7.76 1.04 -5.83
N PRO A 177 -7.07 -0.12 -5.73
CA PRO A 177 -6.05 -0.36 -4.71
C PRO A 177 -5.00 0.76 -4.66
N PHE A 178 -4.60 1.15 -3.45
CA PHE A 178 -3.70 2.28 -3.20
C PHE A 178 -2.70 1.97 -2.08
N SER A 179 -1.54 2.61 -2.15
CA SER A 179 -0.55 2.63 -1.07
C SER A 179 0.11 4.00 -0.94
N PHE A 180 0.52 4.36 0.27
CA PHE A 180 1.38 5.51 0.53
C PHE A 180 2.87 5.19 0.30
N ASP A 181 3.24 3.90 0.34
CA ASP A 181 4.53 3.44 -0.17
C ASP A 181 4.49 3.59 -1.68
N GLU A 182 5.28 4.53 -2.20
CA GLU A 182 5.15 4.90 -3.60
C GLU A 182 5.52 3.73 -4.52
N ILE A 183 6.40 2.81 -4.11
CA ILE A 183 6.66 1.69 -5.01
C ILE A 183 5.52 0.67 -4.97
N LYS A 184 5.04 0.30 -3.78
CA LYS A 184 3.85 -0.54 -3.66
C LYS A 184 2.68 0.07 -4.42
N ASN A 185 2.54 1.40 -4.40
CA ASN A 185 1.51 2.11 -5.13
C ASN A 185 1.68 2.05 -6.65
N GLU A 186 2.89 2.25 -7.15
CA GLU A 186 3.21 2.07 -8.57
C GLU A 186 2.92 0.65 -9.03
N MET A 187 3.27 -0.33 -8.20
CA MET A 187 2.93 -1.72 -8.43
C MET A 187 1.41 -1.90 -8.54
N LEU A 188 0.63 -1.42 -7.57
CA LEU A 188 -0.84 -1.47 -7.59
C LEU A 188 -1.46 -0.81 -8.84
N ASN A 189 -0.88 0.29 -9.33
CA ASN A 189 -1.36 0.96 -10.54
C ASN A 189 -0.97 0.23 -11.84
N SER A 190 0.11 -0.55 -11.84
CA SER A 190 0.63 -1.23 -13.05
C SER A 190 -0.15 -2.50 -13.44
N VAL A 191 -1.01 -3.00 -12.56
CA VAL A 191 -1.65 -4.32 -12.70
C VAL A 191 -2.89 -4.32 -13.60
N GLU A 192 -3.06 -3.25 -14.37
CA GLU A 192 -4.14 -3.09 -15.35
C GLU A 192 -4.01 -4.02 -16.58
N TYR A 193 -2.95 -4.83 -16.67
CA TYR A 193 -2.68 -5.71 -17.82
C TYR A 193 -2.84 -7.22 -17.56
N GLY A 194 -3.40 -7.64 -16.41
CA GLY A 194 -3.66 -9.04 -16.09
C GLY A 194 -5.08 -9.27 -15.60
N LEU A 195 -5.97 -9.70 -16.50
CA LEU A 195 -7.43 -9.87 -16.34
C LEU A 195 -8.24 -8.56 -16.26
N ASN A 196 -9.41 -8.57 -16.87
CA ASN A 196 -10.44 -7.56 -16.70
C ASN A 196 -10.94 -7.54 -15.25
N GLU A 197 -11.07 -6.34 -14.70
CA GLU A 197 -11.26 -6.08 -13.26
C GLU A 197 -12.44 -6.82 -12.61
N ASN A 198 -13.53 -7.03 -13.35
CA ASN A 198 -14.70 -7.77 -12.87
C ASN A 198 -14.37 -9.24 -12.52
N GLU A 199 -13.37 -9.83 -13.20
CA GLU A 199 -12.98 -11.22 -13.03
C GLU A 199 -11.93 -11.39 -11.94
N ASN A 200 -11.02 -10.43 -11.79
CA ASN A 200 -10.14 -10.33 -10.62
C ASN A 200 -10.95 -10.20 -9.32
N ILE A 201 -12.01 -9.37 -9.34
CA ILE A 201 -12.96 -9.24 -8.22
C ILE A 201 -13.71 -10.56 -7.98
N LYS A 202 -14.10 -11.28 -9.03
CA LYS A 202 -14.81 -12.57 -8.94
C LYS A 202 -13.92 -13.66 -8.36
N LEU A 203 -12.70 -13.83 -8.87
CA LEU A 203 -11.66 -14.73 -8.33
C LEU A 203 -11.39 -14.44 -6.85
N HIS A 204 -11.23 -13.15 -6.48
CA HIS A 204 -10.99 -12.80 -5.08
C HIS A 204 -12.15 -13.23 -4.17
N LYS A 205 -13.39 -13.15 -4.65
CA LYS A 205 -14.58 -13.53 -3.89
C LYS A 205 -14.81 -15.04 -3.84
N GLU A 206 -14.43 -15.77 -4.87
CA GLU A 206 -14.67 -17.21 -5.01
C GLU A 206 -13.57 -18.07 -4.39
N VAL A 207 -12.32 -17.58 -4.35
CA VAL A 207 -11.20 -18.32 -3.77
C VAL A 207 -11.20 -18.17 -2.24
N ASN A 208 -11.28 -19.29 -1.53
CA ASN A 208 -11.07 -19.33 -0.09
C ASN A 208 -9.57 -19.28 0.23
N PHE A 209 -9.02 -18.07 0.30
CA PHE A 209 -7.60 -17.83 0.59
C PHE A 209 -7.16 -18.33 1.97
N ASP A 210 -8.08 -18.51 2.93
CA ASP A 210 -7.73 -19.05 4.26
C ASP A 210 -7.31 -20.52 4.20
N LYS A 211 -7.67 -21.23 3.13
CA LYS A 211 -7.21 -22.61 2.87
C LYS A 211 -5.89 -22.68 2.11
N LEU A 212 -5.42 -21.57 1.55
CA LEU A 212 -4.18 -21.50 0.79
C LEU A 212 -3.03 -21.02 1.69
N THR A 213 -1.87 -21.68 1.58
CA THR A 213 -0.67 -21.19 2.25
C THR A 213 -0.06 -20.07 1.43
N SER A 214 -0.14 -18.84 1.94
CA SER A 214 0.53 -17.69 1.34
C SER A 214 2.02 -17.66 1.67
N PHE A 215 2.78 -16.92 0.87
CA PHE A 215 4.12 -16.48 1.21
C PHE A 215 4.24 -14.98 0.95
N ASN A 216 5.17 -14.35 1.65
CA ASN A 216 5.46 -12.94 1.47
C ASN A 216 6.70 -12.80 0.59
N PHE A 217 6.60 -11.92 -0.39
CA PHE A 217 7.74 -11.43 -1.13
C PHE A 217 7.69 -9.90 -1.08
N GLU A 218 8.71 -9.30 -0.48
CA GLU A 218 8.72 -7.88 -0.11
C GLU A 218 7.47 -7.49 0.72
N ASN A 219 6.67 -6.53 0.24
CA ASN A 219 5.46 -6.03 0.89
C ASN A 219 4.16 -6.63 0.32
N PHE A 220 4.27 -7.76 -0.38
CA PHE A 220 3.18 -8.42 -1.08
C PHE A 220 2.95 -9.84 -0.58
N THR A 221 1.69 -10.21 -0.53
CA THR A 221 1.21 -11.53 -0.11
C THR A 221 0.79 -12.31 -1.35
N PHE A 222 1.55 -13.36 -1.66
CA PHE A 222 1.28 -14.23 -2.79
C PHE A 222 0.66 -15.54 -2.34
N TYR A 223 -0.34 -15.98 -3.09
CA TYR A 223 -1.01 -17.25 -2.96
C TYR A 223 -0.69 -18.12 -4.18
N PRO A 224 0.03 -19.24 -4.01
CA PRO A 224 0.23 -20.21 -5.08
C PRO A 224 -1.12 -20.77 -5.52
N ILE A 225 -1.43 -20.64 -6.81
CA ILE A 225 -2.71 -21.08 -7.38
C ILE A 225 -2.58 -22.45 -8.01
N LYS A 226 -1.67 -22.63 -8.98
CA LYS A 226 -1.40 -23.93 -9.59
C LYS A 226 -0.10 -23.95 -10.41
N LYS A 227 0.34 -25.16 -10.70
CA LYS A 227 1.19 -25.49 -11.84
C LYS A 227 0.37 -25.39 -13.14
N LEU A 228 0.96 -24.86 -14.20
CA LEU A 228 0.33 -24.84 -15.53
C LEU A 228 0.72 -26.11 -16.29
N GLU A 229 -0.25 -26.73 -16.96
CA GLU A 229 0.04 -27.86 -17.86
C GLU A 229 0.67 -27.34 -19.16
N GLU A 230 1.51 -28.15 -19.80
CA GLU A 230 2.23 -27.75 -21.02
C GLU A 230 1.30 -27.28 -22.15
N SER A 231 0.09 -27.85 -22.28
CA SER A 231 -0.91 -27.39 -23.24
C SER A 231 -1.50 -26.01 -22.89
N GLU A 232 -1.63 -25.70 -21.61
CA GLU A 232 -2.06 -24.37 -21.19
C GLU A 232 -0.96 -23.38 -21.47
N ILE A 233 0.29 -23.71 -21.10
CA ILE A 233 1.49 -22.94 -21.42
C ILE A 233 1.54 -22.67 -22.93
N ASN A 234 1.16 -23.64 -23.77
CA ASN A 234 1.09 -23.49 -25.22
C ASN A 234 -0.09 -22.64 -25.74
N ASP A 235 -1.26 -22.71 -25.11
CA ASP A 235 -2.36 -21.77 -25.38
C ASP A 235 -2.01 -20.34 -24.93
N PHE A 236 -1.19 -20.22 -23.88
CA PHE A 236 -0.41 -19.03 -23.55
C PHE A 236 0.87 -18.93 -24.39
N TYR A 237 0.89 -19.31 -25.67
CA TYR A 237 1.95 -18.87 -26.60
C TYR A 237 1.41 -18.11 -27.82
N ASP A 238 0.10 -18.17 -28.07
CA ASP A 238 -0.49 -17.72 -29.34
C ASP A 238 -1.25 -16.37 -29.33
N ASN A 239 -1.45 -15.69 -28.19
CA ASN A 239 -2.19 -14.41 -28.08
C ASN A 239 -1.49 -13.46 -27.06
N SER A 240 -1.69 -12.12 -26.95
CA SER A 240 -0.66 -11.14 -26.45
C SER A 240 -0.97 -10.11 -25.27
N ILE A 241 -0.40 -10.09 -24.00
CA ILE A 241 0.43 -9.28 -22.97
C ILE A 241 0.99 -10.11 -21.72
N LEU A 242 2.32 -10.18 -21.46
CA LEU A 242 3.01 -10.94 -20.37
C LEU A 242 4.12 -10.04 -19.80
N ASP A 243 3.71 -8.98 -19.12
CA ASP A 243 4.59 -7.96 -18.53
C ASP A 243 4.46 -7.88 -16.99
N SER A 244 3.64 -8.73 -16.39
CA SER A 244 3.05 -8.40 -15.09
C SER A 244 4.01 -8.47 -13.90
N LEU A 245 5.09 -9.26 -13.93
CA LEU A 245 6.08 -9.31 -12.82
C LEU A 245 7.38 -8.58 -13.14
N ASN A 246 7.83 -8.61 -14.39
CA ASN A 246 9.04 -7.91 -14.80
C ASN A 246 8.86 -6.39 -14.65
N TYR A 247 7.70 -5.81 -14.98
CA TYR A 247 7.53 -4.36 -14.82
C TYR A 247 7.47 -3.91 -13.34
N LEU A 248 6.98 -4.78 -12.45
CA LEU A 248 6.78 -4.49 -11.02
C LEU A 248 8.09 -4.23 -10.27
N MET A 249 9.13 -5.02 -10.50
CA MET A 249 10.40 -4.90 -9.76
C MET A 249 11.41 -3.95 -10.40
N ILE A 250 11.21 -3.64 -11.67
CA ILE A 250 12.08 -2.76 -12.45
C ILE A 250 11.92 -1.30 -12.03
N ARG A 251 10.84 -0.91 -11.34
CA ARG A 251 10.67 0.46 -10.82
C ARG A 251 11.18 0.66 -9.39
N GLU A 252 11.07 -0.35 -8.53
CA GLU A 252 11.58 -0.37 -7.14
C GLU A 252 13.03 0.08 -7.03
N LYS A 253 13.92 -0.47 -7.87
CA LYS A 253 15.36 -0.17 -7.79
C LYS A 253 15.76 1.19 -8.35
N PHE A 254 14.85 1.94 -8.99
CA PHE A 254 15.18 3.20 -9.68
C PHE A 254 14.73 4.48 -8.98
N LYS A 255 14.37 4.41 -7.69
CA LYS A 255 14.33 5.61 -6.84
C LYS A 255 15.72 6.05 -6.39
N ILE A 256 16.53 6.50 -7.33
CA ILE A 256 17.53 7.53 -7.05
C ILE A 256 17.29 8.67 -8.03
N ASN A 257 16.52 9.66 -7.55
CA ASN A 257 16.34 11.00 -8.11
C ASN A 257 15.95 11.11 -9.60
N LEU A 258 14.65 11.09 -9.88
CA LEU A 258 14.09 11.78 -11.06
C LEU A 258 13.42 13.09 -10.62
N ASN A 259 14.26 14.02 -10.18
CA ASN A 259 13.97 15.44 -10.21
C ASN A 259 14.74 16.03 -11.39
N SER A 260 14.11 16.18 -12.56
CA SER A 260 14.32 17.32 -13.48
C SER A 260 13.75 17.03 -14.87
N ASN A 261 13.08 18.05 -15.40
CA ASN A 261 12.75 18.19 -16.80
C ASN A 261 14.03 18.05 -17.67
N ARG A 262 14.24 16.89 -18.32
CA ARG A 262 14.90 16.73 -19.63
C ARG A 262 15.04 15.25 -20.00
N LYS A 263 14.56 14.93 -21.22
CA LYS A 263 14.89 13.77 -22.07
C LYS A 263 14.46 12.37 -21.60
N ASN A 264 13.27 11.96 -22.02
CA ASN A 264 12.76 10.59 -21.91
C ASN A 264 13.57 9.54 -22.68
N ASN A 265 14.37 9.91 -23.68
CA ASN A 265 15.10 8.93 -24.53
C ASN A 265 16.46 8.48 -23.96
N ASP A 266 17.09 9.26 -23.07
CA ASP A 266 18.39 8.88 -22.48
C ASP A 266 18.20 7.94 -21.27
N VAL A 267 17.03 8.02 -20.62
CA VAL A 267 16.59 7.16 -19.52
C VAL A 267 16.34 5.74 -20.04
N GLU A 268 15.61 5.59 -21.14
CA GLU A 268 15.31 4.27 -21.69
C GLU A 268 16.58 3.47 -22.07
N ASN A 269 17.60 4.15 -22.62
CA ASN A 269 18.89 3.54 -22.97
C ASN A 269 19.81 3.31 -21.76
N TYR A 270 19.88 4.24 -20.81
CA TYR A 270 20.63 4.06 -19.55
C TYR A 270 20.11 2.87 -18.74
N PHE A 271 18.79 2.65 -18.74
CA PHE A 271 18.16 1.56 -18.04
C PHE A 271 18.41 0.24 -18.78
N LYS A 272 18.37 0.24 -20.11
CA LYS A 272 18.75 -0.92 -20.93
C LYS A 272 20.17 -1.42 -20.61
N GLU A 273 21.14 -0.50 -20.55
CA GLU A 273 22.55 -0.83 -20.21
C GLU A 273 22.72 -1.28 -18.75
N LYS A 274 21.95 -0.74 -17.79
CA LYS A 274 21.95 -1.17 -16.38
C LYS A 274 21.18 -2.48 -16.14
N PHE A 275 20.20 -2.81 -16.98
CA PHE A 275 19.44 -4.07 -16.94
C PHE A 275 20.33 -5.27 -17.22
N ASP A 276 21.28 -5.10 -18.14
CA ASP A 276 22.29 -6.10 -18.47
C ASP A 276 23.28 -6.36 -17.30
N LEU A 277 23.30 -5.49 -16.27
CA LEU A 277 24.23 -5.56 -15.14
C LEU A 277 23.69 -6.26 -13.86
N ILE A 278 22.37 -6.29 -13.60
CA ILE A 278 21.79 -6.96 -12.40
C ILE A 278 21.25 -8.37 -12.73
N GLY A 279 20.80 -8.59 -13.97
CA GLY A 279 20.26 -9.87 -14.45
C GLY A 279 18.83 -10.14 -13.96
N LYS A 280 17.88 -10.34 -14.89
CA LYS A 280 16.49 -10.75 -14.60
C LYS A 280 16.43 -12.01 -13.72
N ASP A 281 17.41 -12.88 -13.91
CA ASP A 281 17.55 -14.12 -13.19
C ASP A 281 17.73 -13.90 -11.68
N ALA A 282 18.44 -12.85 -11.24
CA ALA A 282 18.67 -12.60 -9.82
C ALA A 282 17.39 -12.32 -9.04
N ILE A 283 16.47 -11.55 -9.64
CA ILE A 283 15.18 -11.18 -9.08
C ILE A 283 14.26 -12.40 -9.00
N ILE A 284 14.19 -13.16 -10.08
CA ILE A 284 13.36 -14.34 -10.17
C ILE A 284 13.87 -15.43 -9.23
N ASN A 285 15.19 -15.56 -9.12
CA ASN A 285 15.81 -16.46 -8.16
C ASN A 285 15.47 -16.07 -6.72
N ASP A 286 15.46 -14.77 -6.38
CA ASP A 286 15.06 -14.33 -5.04
C ASP A 286 13.57 -14.60 -4.78
N PHE A 287 12.68 -14.26 -5.71
CA PHE A 287 11.25 -14.61 -5.60
C PHE A 287 11.06 -16.12 -5.43
N SER A 288 11.68 -16.91 -6.32
CA SER A 288 11.63 -18.37 -6.30
C SER A 288 12.20 -18.96 -5.01
N SER A 289 13.17 -18.28 -4.39
CA SER A 289 13.72 -18.66 -3.08
C SER A 289 12.73 -18.48 -1.94
N LYS A 290 11.76 -17.56 -2.06
CA LYS A 290 10.71 -17.33 -1.05
C LYS A 290 9.51 -18.24 -1.23
N ILE A 291 9.36 -18.91 -2.38
CA ILE A 291 8.27 -19.85 -2.62
C ILE A 291 8.43 -21.06 -1.68
N PRO A 292 7.41 -21.43 -0.89
CA PRO A 292 7.46 -22.62 -0.05
C PRO A 292 7.73 -23.87 -0.88
N SER A 293 8.56 -24.79 -0.39
CA SER A 293 9.05 -25.96 -1.15
C SER A 293 7.95 -26.76 -1.86
N LYS A 294 6.77 -26.89 -1.25
CA LYS A 294 5.61 -27.60 -1.83
C LYS A 294 4.98 -26.93 -3.07
N TYR A 295 5.35 -25.69 -3.37
CA TYR A 295 4.83 -24.90 -4.48
C TYR A 295 5.92 -24.43 -5.45
N LYS A 296 7.14 -24.99 -5.35
CA LYS A 296 8.24 -24.60 -6.24
C LYS A 296 7.95 -24.83 -7.72
N ASP A 297 7.07 -25.78 -8.02
CA ASP A 297 6.66 -26.11 -9.39
C ASP A 297 5.36 -25.40 -9.79
N TYR A 298 4.88 -24.42 -9.01
CA TYR A 298 3.70 -23.64 -9.38
C TYR A 298 4.13 -22.51 -10.30
N ASP A 299 3.34 -22.29 -11.34
CA ASP A 299 3.61 -21.23 -12.32
C ASP A 299 2.65 -20.05 -12.16
N LEU A 300 1.52 -20.22 -11.46
CA LEU A 300 0.50 -19.18 -11.30
C LEU A 300 0.32 -18.80 -9.83
N PHE A 301 0.35 -17.49 -9.56
CA PHE A 301 0.30 -16.90 -8.23
C PHE A 301 -0.71 -15.75 -8.20
N TYR A 302 -1.52 -15.66 -7.16
CA TYR A 302 -2.40 -14.53 -6.91
C TYR A 302 -1.75 -13.59 -5.89
N CYS A 303 -1.66 -12.30 -6.20
CA CYS A 303 -1.22 -11.29 -5.25
C CYS A 303 -2.44 -10.64 -4.60
N LYS A 304 -2.47 -10.65 -3.27
CA LYS A 304 -3.58 -10.11 -2.48
C LYS A 304 -3.76 -8.62 -2.70
N GLU A 305 -2.68 -7.87 -2.63
CA GLU A 305 -2.71 -6.41 -2.60
C GLU A 305 -3.13 -5.85 -3.95
N THR A 306 -2.63 -6.43 -5.04
CA THR A 306 -2.98 -6.01 -6.41
C THR A 306 -4.24 -6.68 -6.94
N ARG A 307 -4.80 -7.62 -6.18
CA ARG A 307 -5.98 -8.40 -6.52
C ARG A 307 -5.88 -9.06 -7.91
N SER A 308 -4.71 -9.59 -8.24
CA SER A 308 -4.41 -10.01 -9.62
C SER A 308 -3.55 -11.28 -9.67
N LEU A 309 -3.63 -11.97 -10.80
CA LEU A 309 -2.83 -13.15 -11.09
C LEU A 309 -1.50 -12.79 -11.79
N TYR A 310 -0.48 -13.55 -11.44
CA TYR A 310 0.88 -13.45 -11.94
C TYR A 310 1.38 -14.82 -12.32
N SER A 311 2.02 -14.93 -13.48
CA SER A 311 2.67 -16.16 -13.91
C SER A 311 4.19 -16.05 -13.82
N ILE A 312 4.85 -17.10 -13.34
CA ILE A 312 6.31 -17.26 -13.25
C ILE A 312 6.63 -18.64 -13.76
N SER A 313 7.23 -18.79 -14.94
CA SER A 313 7.76 -20.07 -15.37
C SER A 313 9.28 -20.02 -15.47
N TYR A 314 9.95 -21.02 -14.89
CA TYR A 314 11.41 -21.18 -14.95
C TYR A 314 11.88 -21.55 -16.37
N SER A 315 11.01 -22.16 -17.18
CA SER A 315 11.26 -22.54 -18.58
C SER A 315 10.91 -21.44 -19.60
N GLY A 316 10.10 -20.45 -19.24
CA GLY A 316 9.64 -19.37 -20.14
C GLY A 316 10.56 -18.15 -20.21
N LEU A 317 11.73 -18.18 -19.57
CA LEU A 317 12.58 -17.00 -19.41
C LEU A 317 13.48 -16.66 -20.59
N ALA A 318 13.57 -17.54 -21.60
CA ALA A 318 14.48 -17.32 -22.73
C ALA A 318 13.90 -16.42 -23.84
N LYS A 319 12.58 -16.25 -23.97
CA LYS A 319 11.98 -15.46 -25.07
C LYS A 319 10.69 -14.77 -24.64
N TYR A 320 10.64 -13.47 -24.92
CA TYR A 320 9.73 -12.44 -24.43
C TYR A 320 8.25 -12.52 -24.86
N ASN A 321 7.45 -11.72 -24.12
CA ASN A 321 6.24 -10.96 -24.46
C ASN A 321 4.96 -11.68 -24.94
N LYS A 322 3.90 -11.46 -24.13
CA LYS A 322 2.51 -11.13 -24.50
C LYS A 322 1.43 -12.32 -24.34
N TYR A 323 0.44 -12.43 -23.35
CA TYR A 323 -1.05 -12.91 -23.39
C TYR A 323 -2.36 -12.04 -23.28
N ASP A 324 -3.39 -12.46 -24.04
CA ASP A 324 -4.82 -12.07 -24.04
C ASP A 324 -5.64 -12.86 -22.99
N SER A 325 -6.50 -12.14 -22.28
CA SER A 325 -7.20 -12.54 -21.06
C SER A 325 -8.33 -13.55 -21.18
N THR A 326 -8.78 -13.99 -22.37
CA THR A 326 -10.10 -14.66 -22.54
C THR A 326 -10.10 -16.19 -22.35
N LYS A 327 -9.07 -16.91 -22.83
CA LYS A 327 -8.95 -18.38 -22.64
C LYS A 327 -8.56 -18.78 -21.22
N LEU A 328 -7.79 -17.93 -20.54
CA LEU A 328 -7.43 -18.09 -19.14
C LEU A 328 -8.68 -18.14 -18.22
N ARG A 329 -9.75 -17.42 -18.59
CA ARG A 329 -11.02 -17.30 -17.84
C ARG A 329 -11.76 -18.62 -17.73
N GLU A 330 -11.89 -19.32 -18.85
CA GLU A 330 -12.65 -20.58 -18.91
C GLU A 330 -11.92 -21.68 -18.15
N TYR A 331 -10.60 -21.78 -18.33
CA TYR A 331 -9.81 -22.81 -17.65
C TYR A 331 -9.81 -22.63 -16.13
N ILE A 332 -9.57 -21.41 -15.64
CA ILE A 332 -9.50 -21.10 -14.21
C ILE A 332 -10.86 -21.33 -13.53
N THR A 333 -11.95 -20.86 -14.14
CA THR A 333 -13.31 -21.02 -13.59
C THR A 333 -13.72 -22.49 -13.52
N ILE A 334 -13.33 -23.30 -14.51
CA ILE A 334 -13.68 -24.72 -14.56
C ILE A 334 -12.82 -25.55 -13.59
N ASN A 335 -11.54 -25.22 -13.43
CA ASN A 335 -10.59 -26.08 -12.71
C ASN A 335 -10.33 -25.69 -11.25
N LEU A 336 -10.44 -24.41 -10.85
CA LEU A 336 -10.40 -24.04 -9.42
C LEU A 336 -11.62 -24.58 -8.66
N ASN A 337 -12.79 -24.60 -9.30
CA ASN A 337 -13.99 -25.22 -8.72
C ASN A 337 -13.87 -26.74 -8.55
N LYS A 338 -13.04 -27.41 -9.38
CA LYS A 338 -12.74 -28.84 -9.24
C LYS A 338 -11.67 -29.13 -8.18
N SER A 339 -10.62 -28.30 -8.09
CA SER A 339 -9.52 -28.53 -7.14
C SER A 339 -9.87 -28.14 -5.70
N LEU A 340 -10.88 -27.27 -5.50
CA LEU A 340 -11.30 -26.80 -4.18
C LEU A 340 -12.26 -27.74 -3.43
N ASN A 341 -12.68 -28.88 -4.00
CA ASN A 341 -13.62 -29.84 -3.39
C ASN A 341 -14.72 -29.13 -2.59
N ILE A 342 -15.39 -28.16 -3.24
CA ILE A 342 -16.67 -27.68 -2.73
C ILE A 342 -17.64 -28.78 -3.12
N ASP A 343 -17.87 -29.70 -2.16
CA ASP A 343 -18.94 -30.68 -2.25
C ASP A 343 -20.19 -30.00 -2.80
N LYS A 344 -20.62 -30.45 -3.99
CA LYS A 344 -21.95 -30.17 -4.49
C LYS A 344 -22.94 -30.86 -3.56
N GLY A 345 -23.23 -30.19 -2.47
CA GLY A 345 -24.06 -30.68 -1.38
C GLY A 345 -25.17 -29.72 -1.01
N VAL A 346 -25.78 -29.00 -1.97
CA VAL A 346 -27.15 -28.50 -1.80
C VAL A 346 -27.87 -28.53 -3.15
N ARG A 347 -28.76 -29.53 -3.30
CA ARG A 347 -29.92 -29.44 -4.19
C ARG A 347 -30.96 -28.55 -3.49
N LEU A 348 -31.47 -27.55 -4.19
CA LEU A 348 -32.81 -27.58 -4.80
C LEU A 348 -32.88 -26.54 -5.92
#